data_AF-A0A523UQW4-F1
#
_entry.id   AF-A0A523UQW4-F1
#
_cell.length_a   1.000
_cell.length_b   1.000
_cell.length_c   1.000
_cell.angle_alpha   90.00
_cell.angle_beta   90.00
_cell.angle_gamma   90.00
#
_symmetry.space_group_name_H-M   'P 1'
#
loop_
_entity.id
_entity.type
_entity.pdbx_description
1 polymer ?
#
loop_
_entity_poly.entity_id
_entity_poly.type
_entity_poly.pdbx_seq_one_letter_code
_entity_poly.pdbx_strand_id
1 'polypeptide(L)' 'MRPEKRLQAAVDLAQTSRKLLKEGVCGRHPEYSEDQVRLAVIRLMLGEDLFLSAYPEAKDTLP' A
#
# COMPACT_ATOMS: atom_id res chain seq x y z
N MET A 1 16.22 -4.52 24.56
CA MET A 1 15.82 -3.50 23.56
C MET A 1 14.96 -2.46 24.27
N ARG A 2 15.31 -1.17 24.22
CA ARG A 2 14.48 -0.11 24.84
C ARG A 2 13.20 0.13 24.01
N PRO A 3 12.10 0.62 24.60
CA PRO A 3 10.84 0.86 23.88
C PRO A 3 10.99 1.69 22.60
N GLU A 4 11.85 2.70 22.61
CA GLU A 4 12.08 3.61 21.47
C GLU A 4 12.77 2.88 20.31
N LYS A 5 13.71 1.98 20.62
CA LYS A 5 14.38 1.16 19.60
C LYS A 5 13.42 0.14 18.98
N ARG A 6 12.48 -0.39 19.77
CA ARG A 6 11.43 -1.28 19.25
C ARG A 6 10.46 -0.52 18.34
N LEU A 7 10.07 0.70 18.72
CA LEU A 7 9.25 1.57 17.88
C LEU A 7 9.95 1.87 16.55
N GLN A 8 11.22 2.26 16.59
CA GLN A 8 11.98 2.53 15.37
C GLN A 8 12.02 1.31 14.45
N ALA A 9 12.35 0.13 14.99
CA ALA A 9 12.39 -1.10 14.20
C ALA A 9 11.01 -1.44 13.58
N ALA A 10 9.92 -1.18 14.30
CA ALA A 10 8.57 -1.38 13.77
C ALA A 10 8.22 -0.41 12.63
N VAL A 11 8.64 0.86 12.76
CA VAL A 11 8.48 1.87 11.70
C VAL A 11 9.29 1.49 10.46
N ASP A 12 10.55 1.10 10.63
CA ASP A 12 11.42 0.70 9.53
C ASP A 12 10.84 -0.53 8.81
N LEU A 13 10.37 -1.53 9.57
CA LEU A 13 9.70 -2.70 9.01
C LEU A 13 8.46 -2.32 8.22
N ALA A 14 7.60 -1.44 8.76
CA ALA A 14 6.40 -0.99 8.07
C ALA A 14 6.73 -0.28 6.73
N GLN A 15 7.81 0.49 6.68
CA GLN A 15 8.28 1.11 5.44
C GLN A 15 8.78 0.07 4.44
N THR A 16 9.60 -0.90 4.88
CA THR A 16 10.08 -1.99 4.03
C THR A 16 8.93 -2.82 3.49
N SER A 17 7.94 -3.18 4.32
CA SER A 17 6.76 -3.93 3.89
C SER A 17 5.97 -3.18 2.81
N ARG A 18 5.78 -1.86 2.95
CA ARG A 18 5.12 -1.04 1.91
C ARG A 18 5.89 -1.01 0.60
N LYS A 19 7.23 -0.95 0.65
CA LYS A 19 8.09 -0.98 -0.53
C LYS A 19 7.96 -2.31 -1.28
N LEU A 20 8.03 -3.43 -0.57
CA LEU A 20 7.85 -4.76 -1.14
C LEU A 20 6.45 -4.94 -1.75
N LEU A 21 5.41 -4.41 -1.09
CA LEU A 21 4.05 -4.44 -1.62
C LEU A 21 3.95 -3.68 -2.95
N LYS A 22 4.54 -2.48 -3.02
CA LYS A 22 4.61 -1.68 -4.24
C LYS A 22 5.31 -2.42 -5.37
N GLU A 23 6.48 -2.99 -5.10
CA GLU A 23 7.23 -3.78 -6.09
C GLU A 23 6.42 -4.99 -6.60
N GLY A 24 5.71 -5.68 -5.69
CA GLY A 24 4.81 -6.78 -6.06
C GLY A 24 3.58 -6.35 -6.87
N VAL A 25 3.08 -5.13 -6.69
CA VAL A 25 2.02 -4.57 -7.55
C VAL A 25 2.59 -4.25 -8.93
N CYS A 26 3.71 -3.52 -9.01
CA CYS A 26 4.36 -3.20 -10.30
C CYS A 26 4.74 -4.45 -11.09
N GLY A 27 5.20 -5.51 -10.42
CA GLY A 27 5.57 -6.76 -11.09
C GLY A 27 4.38 -7.54 -11.65
N ARG A 28 3.20 -7.42 -11.02
CA ARG A 28 1.96 -8.07 -11.50
C ARG A 28 1.23 -7.24 -12.55
N HIS A 29 1.35 -5.92 -12.46
CA HIS A 29 0.67 -4.94 -13.30
C HIS A 29 1.68 -3.92 -13.85
N PRO A 30 2.53 -4.31 -14.82
CA PRO A 30 3.48 -3.40 -15.44
C PRO A 30 2.81 -2.25 -16.22
N GLU A 31 1.53 -2.41 -16.57
CA GLU A 31 0.70 -1.41 -17.26
C GLU A 31 0.17 -0.30 -16.34
N TYR A 32 0.24 -0.47 -15.02
CA TYR A 32 -0.30 0.52 -14.09
C TYR A 32 0.53 1.80 -14.09
N SER A 33 -0.17 2.94 -14.09
CA SER A 33 0.43 4.23 -13.79
C SER A 33 0.88 4.30 -12.32
N GLU A 34 1.71 5.27 -11.97
CA GLU A 34 2.14 5.45 -10.58
C GLU A 34 0.97 5.65 -9.61
N ASP A 35 -0.07 6.36 -10.04
CA ASP A 35 -1.29 6.58 -9.25
C ASP A 35 -2.10 5.29 -9.07
N GLN A 36 -2.20 4.46 -10.11
CA GLN A 36 -2.84 3.14 -10.02
C GLN A 36 -2.07 2.22 -9.08
N VAL A 37 -0.74 2.20 -9.18
CA VAL A 37 0.11 1.46 -8.23
C VAL A 37 -0.11 1.97 -6.80
N ARG A 38 -0.16 3.29 -6.58
CA ARG A 38 -0.38 3.89 -5.27
C ARG A 38 -1.73 3.48 -4.68
N LEU A 39 -2.80 3.59 -5.45
CA LEU A 39 -4.15 3.22 -5.01
C LEU A 39 -4.28 1.71 -4.76
N ALA A 40 -3.71 0.86 -5.62
CA ALA A 40 -3.70 -0.59 -5.43
C ALA A 40 -2.96 -1.01 -4.14
N VAL A 41 -1.82 -0.37 -3.83
CA VAL A 41 -1.10 -0.58 -2.57
C VAL A 41 -1.97 -0.19 -1.37
N ILE A 42 -2.64 0.95 -1.43
CA ILE A 42 -3.51 1.43 -0.34
C ILE A 42 -4.71 0.48 -0.15
N ARG A 43 -5.33 0.02 -1.24
CA ARG A 43 -6.43 -0.95 -1.23
C ARG A 43 -6.02 -2.25 -0.52
N LEU A 44 -4.84 -2.79 -0.83
CA LEU A 44 -4.33 -4.00 -0.18
C LEU A 44 -4.07 -3.81 1.32
N MET A 45 -3.71 -2.60 1.76
CA MET A 45 -3.45 -2.32 3.17
C MET A 45 -4.71 -2.10 4.00
N LEU A 46 -5.72 -1.42 3.42
CA LEU A 46 -6.95 -1.06 4.13
C LEU A 46 -8.03 -2.15 4.01
N GLY A 47 -8.00 -2.95 2.96
CA GLY A 47 -9.11 -3.80 2.57
C GLY A 47 -10.20 -3.03 1.81
N GLU A 48 -11.12 -3.76 1.20
CA GLU A 48 -12.10 -3.20 0.24
C GLU A 48 -13.00 -2.13 0.85
N ASP A 49 -13.66 -2.43 1.97
CA ASP A 49 -14.68 -1.54 2.55
C ASP A 49 -14.10 -0.20 3.00
N LEU A 50 -12.94 -0.23 3.67
CA LEU A 50 -12.24 0.99 4.10
C LEU A 50 -11.65 1.74 2.91
N PHE A 51 -11.15 1.05 1.90
CA PHE A 51 -10.64 1.68 0.69
C PHE A 51 -11.73 2.43 -0.05
N LEU A 52 -12.90 1.81 -0.29
CA LEU A 52 -14.01 2.44 -0.99
C LEU A 52 -14.63 3.59 -0.18
N SER A 53 -14.58 3.52 1.14
CA SER A 53 -15.03 4.62 2.01
C SER A 53 -14.10 5.84 1.93
N ALA A 54 -12.79 5.63 1.75
CA ALA A 54 -11.78 6.69 1.69
C ALA A 54 -11.51 7.21 0.26
N TYR A 55 -11.69 6.36 -0.76
CA TYR A 55 -11.41 6.63 -2.17
C TYR A 55 -12.59 6.19 -3.05
N PRO A 56 -13.78 6.80 -2.89
CA PRO A 56 -14.96 6.41 -3.65
C PRO A 56 -14.80 6.58 -5.17
N GLU A 57 -14.00 7.56 -5.60
CA GLU A 57 -13.66 7.81 -7.01
C GLU A 57 -12.75 6.74 -7.63
N ALA A 58 -12.07 5.95 -6.79
CA ALA A 58 -11.15 4.92 -7.24
C ALA A 58 -11.86 3.62 -7.67
N LYS A 59 -13.18 3.54 -7.46
CA LYS A 59 -14.00 2.33 -7.70
C LYS A 59 -13.99 1.88 -9.16
N ASP A 60 -13.93 2.83 -10.10
CA ASP A 60 -14.00 2.56 -11.55
C ASP A 60 -12.65 2.69 -12.27
N THR A 61 -11.57 3.08 -11.56
CA THR A 61 -10.26 3.40 -12.15
C THR A 61 -9.19 2.33 -11.95
N LEU A 62 -9.48 1.31 -11.14
CA LEU A 62 -8.66 0.11 -10.98
C LEU A 62 -9.42 -1.08 -11.58
N PRO A 63 -8.80 -1.88 -12.46
CA PRO A 63 -9.43 -3.08 -13.02
C PRO A 63 -9.72 -4.16 -11.96
#